data_AF-A0AAJ7XGA5-F1
#
_entry.id   AF-A0AAJ7XGA5-F1
#
_cell.length_a   1.000
_cell.length_b   1.000
_cell.length_c   1.000
_cell.angle_alpha   90.00
_cell.angle_beta   90.00
_cell.angle_gamma   90.00
#
_symmetry.space_group_name_H-M   'P 1'
#
loop_
_entity.id
_entity.type
_entity.pdbx_description
1 polymer ?
#
loop_
_entity_poly.entity_id
_entity_poly.type
_entity_poly.pdbx_seq_one_letter_code
_entity_poly.pdbx_strand_id
1 'polypeptide(L)'
;MATTATAAITGLGLFFLLVLSVTGDSVSPTLISTIPLLQNNATTAHNTTTNATTASKPPATHSYTTKQNHTTTQSSTTASTTALPEPGVGSYNVSQKTLVCLRADLALRLYVNYKDNAGNIKVGQINVDPNDTRASGNCGDTESLLNLTFSHGFVLAVFTKDKNEFSVTEINATLKYQFPDTKVEEYSVSSGPVSYTLAPANTSYRCIAKLRLPVTANFSLDLSHVQLQPFNLENGTFSPVTDCTQDKTTPIPTTTHSPTTTHSPSTSSPPFLPGKYNVSEEGHACLLVDVALEVQVEDSQNKTHIFVVHPSRTSASGHCQSTTSLLNLTFAEGFIAFTFTTSNKRFHLDQISIDLKLHIPDAPNDTFVGSKGNLTLFPANLGSSYMCKAKQNESIGDQILLMVSDLRLQPFKVQNDAFSTAEECTRDVGGVLIPIIVGSVLASLIVVVLVAYLIGRRKNHTGYQSI
;
A
#
# COMPACT_ATOMS: atom_id res chain seq x y z
N MET A 1 -54.47 -10.89 -55.24
CA MET A 1 -53.56 -9.90 -54.61
C MET A 1 -52.88 -10.57 -53.42
N ALA A 2 -51.64 -11.05 -53.58
CA ALA A 2 -50.98 -11.86 -52.55
C ALA A 2 -49.44 -11.70 -52.61
N THR A 3 -48.94 -10.47 -52.42
CA THR A 3 -47.52 -10.13 -52.59
C THR A 3 -46.98 -9.08 -51.61
N THR A 4 -47.77 -8.64 -50.62
CA THR A 4 -47.39 -7.51 -49.72
C THR A 4 -47.31 -7.86 -48.24
N ALA A 5 -47.42 -9.13 -47.85
CA ALA A 5 -47.33 -9.57 -46.44
C ALA A 5 -45.91 -9.99 -46.01
N THR A 6 -45.06 -10.41 -46.96
CA THR A 6 -43.73 -11.00 -46.69
C THR A 6 -42.62 -9.98 -46.40
N ALA A 7 -42.80 -8.70 -46.75
CA ALA A 7 -41.78 -7.67 -46.56
C ALA A 7 -41.73 -7.07 -45.13
N ALA A 8 -42.83 -7.14 -44.37
CA ALA A 8 -42.88 -6.57 -43.02
C ALA A 8 -42.18 -7.45 -41.97
N ILE A 9 -42.16 -8.77 -42.19
CA ILE A 9 -41.61 -9.75 -41.24
C ILE A 9 -40.07 -9.80 -41.36
N THR A 10 -39.52 -9.68 -42.58
CA THR A 10 -38.07 -9.58 -42.80
C THR A 10 -37.48 -8.26 -42.28
N GLY A 11 -38.25 -7.17 -42.32
CA GLY A 11 -37.84 -5.86 -41.76
C GLY A 11 -37.65 -5.88 -40.25
N LEU A 12 -38.60 -6.46 -39.48
CA LEU A 12 -38.44 -6.62 -38.03
C LEU A 12 -37.29 -7.59 -37.66
N GLY A 13 -37.11 -8.65 -38.46
CA GLY A 13 -36.00 -9.60 -38.25
C GLY A 13 -34.62 -8.97 -38.37
N LEU A 14 -34.41 -8.12 -39.38
CA LEU A 14 -33.14 -7.38 -39.53
C LEU A 14 -32.89 -6.39 -38.38
N PHE A 15 -33.93 -5.71 -37.88
CA PHE A 15 -33.78 -4.76 -36.77
C PHE A 15 -33.43 -5.46 -35.46
N PHE A 16 -34.01 -6.63 -35.18
CA PHE A 16 -33.64 -7.45 -34.01
C PHE A 16 -32.21 -8.02 -34.11
N LEU A 17 -31.79 -8.44 -35.31
CA LEU A 17 -30.42 -8.91 -35.55
C LEU A 17 -29.38 -7.80 -35.37
N LEU A 18 -29.68 -6.57 -35.80
CA LEU A 18 -28.75 -5.43 -35.66
C LEU A 18 -28.54 -5.04 -34.18
N VAL A 19 -29.58 -5.15 -33.35
CA VAL A 19 -29.47 -4.87 -31.90
C VAL A 19 -28.64 -5.94 -31.18
N LEU A 20 -28.78 -7.22 -31.57
CA LEU A 20 -27.97 -8.32 -31.02
C LEU A 20 -26.48 -8.22 -31.39
N SER A 21 -26.13 -7.62 -32.53
CA SER A 21 -24.72 -7.41 -32.92
C SER A 21 -23.99 -6.31 -32.14
N VAL A 22 -24.70 -5.46 -31.37
CA VAL A 22 -24.09 -4.37 -30.59
C VAL A 22 -23.76 -4.77 -29.15
N THR A 23 -24.29 -5.90 -28.67
CA THR A 23 -23.98 -6.47 -27.33
C THR A 23 -23.01 -7.65 -27.38
N GLY A 24 -22.28 -7.80 -28.49
CA GLY A 24 -21.33 -8.89 -28.71
C GLY A 24 -19.95 -8.62 -28.12
N ASP A 25 -19.84 -8.58 -26.78
CA ASP A 25 -18.54 -8.72 -26.12
C ASP A 25 -18.60 -9.72 -24.95
N SER A 26 -17.49 -10.43 -24.76
CA SER A 26 -17.50 -11.78 -24.17
C SER A 26 -17.79 -11.85 -22.66
N VAL A 27 -18.77 -12.67 -22.27
CA VAL A 27 -18.91 -13.20 -20.90
C VAL A 27 -18.71 -14.71 -20.94
N SER A 28 -17.60 -15.18 -20.35
CA SER A 28 -17.29 -16.62 -20.19
C SER A 28 -17.83 -17.13 -18.84
N PRO A 29 -18.23 -18.41 -18.72
CA PRO A 29 -19.07 -18.86 -17.61
C PRO A 29 -18.28 -19.14 -16.31
N THR A 30 -18.79 -18.63 -15.19
CA THR A 30 -18.35 -18.99 -13.84
C THR A 30 -18.71 -20.44 -13.50
N LEU A 31 -17.69 -21.26 -13.26
CA LEU A 31 -17.84 -22.61 -12.70
C LEU A 31 -18.12 -22.53 -11.18
N ILE A 32 -19.25 -23.09 -10.77
CA ILE A 32 -19.58 -23.33 -9.37
C ILE A 32 -18.78 -24.55 -8.91
N SER A 33 -17.93 -24.39 -7.89
CA SER A 33 -17.18 -25.50 -7.28
C SER A 33 -17.74 -25.83 -5.89
N THR A 34 -18.14 -27.08 -5.72
CA THR A 34 -18.77 -27.62 -4.52
C THR A 34 -17.74 -27.98 -3.45
N ILE A 35 -18.00 -27.62 -2.20
CA ILE A 35 -17.18 -27.98 -1.02
C ILE A 35 -17.42 -29.46 -0.65
N PRO A 36 -16.37 -30.25 -0.39
CA PRO A 36 -16.43 -31.41 0.49
C PRO A 36 -15.72 -31.13 1.82
N LEU A 37 -16.39 -31.44 2.94
CA LEU A 37 -15.73 -31.59 4.23
C LEU A 37 -14.78 -32.79 4.18
N LEU A 38 -13.62 -32.69 4.86
CA LEU A 38 -12.86 -33.87 5.28
C LEU A 38 -12.37 -33.70 6.72
N GLN A 39 -12.41 -34.81 7.45
CA GLN A 39 -12.44 -34.83 8.91
C GLN A 39 -11.05 -34.75 9.55
N ASN A 40 -11.04 -34.25 10.78
CA ASN A 40 -9.95 -34.46 11.74
C ASN A 40 -9.62 -35.95 11.85
N ASN A 41 -8.33 -36.28 11.92
CA ASN A 41 -7.92 -37.50 12.61
C ASN A 41 -6.67 -37.22 13.44
N ALA A 42 -6.84 -37.19 14.76
CA ALA A 42 -5.74 -37.11 15.71
C ALA A 42 -5.28 -38.51 16.07
N THR A 43 -3.97 -38.79 15.96
CA THR A 43 -3.40 -40.07 16.35
C THR A 43 -2.52 -39.88 17.57
N THR A 44 -2.95 -40.41 18.71
CA THR A 44 -2.25 -40.31 20.00
C THR A 44 -1.45 -41.58 20.29
N ALA A 45 -0.34 -41.40 21.02
CA ALA A 45 0.40 -42.39 21.79
C ALA A 45 1.24 -43.47 21.06
N HIS A 46 2.49 -43.58 21.49
CA HIS A 46 2.90 -44.85 22.09
C HIS A 46 3.73 -44.62 23.36
N ASN A 47 3.45 -45.40 24.40
CA ASN A 47 4.16 -45.39 25.67
C ASN A 47 5.54 -46.04 25.56
N THR A 48 6.47 -45.66 26.46
CA THR A 48 7.31 -46.65 27.15
C THR A 48 7.57 -46.19 28.59
N THR A 49 7.35 -47.08 29.54
CA THR A 49 7.45 -46.86 30.99
C THR A 49 8.71 -47.54 31.54
N THR A 50 9.42 -46.90 32.47
CA THR A 50 10.17 -47.62 33.51
C THR A 50 10.30 -46.78 34.78
N ASN A 51 9.87 -47.36 35.91
CA ASN A 51 10.03 -46.78 37.25
C ASN A 51 11.42 -47.10 37.83
N ALA A 52 11.95 -46.22 38.68
CA ALA A 52 12.68 -46.62 39.88
C ALA A 52 12.67 -45.50 40.93
N THR A 53 12.31 -45.82 42.17
CA THR A 53 12.17 -44.88 43.28
C THR A 53 13.15 -45.25 44.39
N THR A 54 13.93 -44.31 44.93
CA THR A 54 14.36 -44.37 46.34
C THR A 54 14.83 -43.01 46.84
N ALA A 55 14.54 -42.71 48.11
CA ALA A 55 15.00 -41.52 48.81
C ALA A 55 15.57 -41.92 50.19
N SER A 56 16.65 -41.27 50.63
CA SER A 56 16.96 -41.08 52.06
C SER A 56 17.97 -39.92 52.24
N LYS A 57 18.08 -39.40 53.47
CA LYS A 57 18.73 -38.12 53.85
C LYS A 57 19.76 -38.36 55.00
N PRO A 58 20.40 -37.35 55.64
CA PRO A 58 21.87 -37.23 55.81
C PRO A 58 22.34 -37.44 57.28
N PRO A 59 23.60 -37.10 57.65
CA PRO A 59 23.90 -35.77 58.26
C PRO A 59 25.29 -35.17 57.85
N ALA A 60 25.44 -33.84 57.60
CA ALA A 60 25.78 -32.72 58.53
C ALA A 60 27.31 -32.59 58.84
N THR A 61 27.98 -31.44 59.16
CA THR A 61 27.59 -30.04 59.49
C THR A 61 28.79 -29.05 59.33
N HIS A 62 28.51 -27.72 59.35
CA HIS A 62 29.34 -26.55 59.80
C HIS A 62 30.12 -25.72 58.74
N SER A 63 30.22 -24.37 58.80
CA SER A 63 29.52 -23.33 59.61
C SER A 63 29.66 -21.88 59.06
N TYR A 64 28.51 -21.19 58.95
CA TYR A 64 28.18 -19.75 59.14
C TYR A 64 29.19 -18.57 58.98
N THR A 65 28.69 -17.51 58.31
CA THR A 65 28.46 -16.19 58.98
C THR A 65 27.33 -15.39 58.32
N THR A 66 26.66 -14.51 59.09
CA THR A 66 25.42 -13.77 58.74
C THR A 66 25.41 -12.42 59.51
N LYS A 67 24.50 -11.43 59.34
CA LYS A 67 23.17 -11.33 58.69
C LYS A 67 22.73 -9.84 58.59
N GLN A 68 22.02 -9.39 57.54
CA GLN A 68 20.87 -8.47 57.74
C GLN A 68 19.90 -8.37 56.54
N ASN A 69 18.67 -7.95 56.84
CA ASN A 69 17.47 -8.10 56.00
C ASN A 69 16.66 -6.79 56.04
N HIS A 70 16.14 -6.34 54.90
CA HIS A 70 15.07 -5.34 54.86
C HIS A 70 14.01 -5.74 53.83
N THR A 71 12.86 -6.17 54.33
CA THR A 71 11.65 -6.41 53.55
C THR A 71 10.88 -5.10 53.43
N THR A 72 10.44 -4.73 52.23
CA THR A 72 9.39 -3.70 52.03
C THR A 72 8.38 -4.25 51.02
N THR A 73 7.09 -4.10 51.32
CA THR A 73 5.99 -4.65 50.53
C THR A 73 5.01 -3.51 50.23
N GLN A 74 4.87 -3.16 48.94
CA GLN A 74 3.88 -2.31 48.26
C GLN A 74 4.56 -1.73 46.99
N SER A 75 3.90 -1.42 45.88
CA SER A 75 2.47 -1.52 45.55
C SER A 75 2.32 -1.82 44.05
N SER A 76 1.16 -2.31 43.63
CA SER A 76 0.79 -2.43 42.22
C SER A 76 0.81 -1.06 41.54
N THR A 77 1.79 -0.81 40.67
CA THR A 77 1.88 0.42 39.89
C THR A 77 1.22 0.19 38.53
N THR A 78 0.28 1.08 38.19
CA THR A 78 -0.48 1.09 36.94
C THR A 78 0.41 0.94 35.72
N ALA A 79 0.00 0.13 34.74
CA ALA A 79 0.71 -0.01 33.47
C ALA A 79 0.69 1.32 32.71
N SER A 80 1.80 2.06 32.77
CA SER A 80 2.08 3.18 31.88
C SER A 80 2.56 2.63 30.54
N THR A 81 1.80 2.88 29.47
CA THR A 81 2.19 2.50 28.11
C THR A 81 3.34 3.40 27.64
N THR A 82 4.57 3.06 28.04
CA THR A 82 5.78 3.78 27.63
C THR A 82 5.95 3.70 26.12
N ALA A 83 5.86 4.84 25.43
CA ALA A 83 6.16 4.93 24.00
C ALA A 83 7.60 4.46 23.73
N LEU A 84 7.80 3.69 22.66
CA LEU A 84 9.12 3.16 22.29
C LEU A 84 10.10 4.33 22.07
N PRO A 85 11.28 4.35 22.72
CA PRO A 85 12.24 5.46 22.59
C PRO A 85 12.71 5.61 21.13
N GLU A 86 13.28 6.76 20.79
CA GLU A 86 13.88 6.93 19.46
C GLU A 86 15.07 5.98 19.25
N PRO A 87 15.29 5.47 18.03
CA PRO A 87 16.45 4.64 17.72
C PRO A 87 17.75 5.43 17.84
N GLY A 88 18.79 4.79 18.36
CA GLY A 88 20.13 5.40 18.42
C GLY A 88 20.78 5.50 17.04
N VAL A 89 21.58 6.54 16.81
CA VAL A 89 22.40 6.67 15.60
C VAL A 89 23.63 5.76 15.74
N GLY A 90 23.78 4.79 14.85
CA GLY A 90 25.00 4.00 14.70
C GLY A 90 25.93 4.58 13.64
N SER A 91 27.22 4.23 13.74
CA SER A 91 28.23 4.50 12.72
C SER A 91 28.79 3.17 12.24
N TYR A 92 28.65 2.91 10.95
CA TYR A 92 28.82 1.60 10.33
C TYR A 92 29.81 1.68 9.17
N ASN A 93 30.78 0.77 9.15
CA ASN A 93 31.89 0.78 8.21
C ASN A 93 32.00 -0.60 7.54
N VAL A 94 32.11 -0.63 6.21
CA VAL A 94 32.55 -1.82 5.47
C VAL A 94 33.96 -1.55 4.96
N SER A 95 34.87 -2.49 5.21
CA SER A 95 36.27 -2.37 4.84
C SER A 95 36.71 -3.50 3.93
N GLN A 96 37.45 -3.18 2.87
CA GLN A 96 38.17 -4.16 2.07
C GLN A 96 39.65 -4.14 2.41
N LYS A 97 40.15 -5.29 2.88
CA LYS A 97 41.48 -5.45 3.50
C LYS A 97 41.63 -4.53 4.71
N THR A 98 42.07 -3.30 4.49
CA THR A 98 42.30 -2.26 5.51
C THR A 98 41.71 -0.89 5.14
N LEU A 99 41.09 -0.75 3.97
CA LEU A 99 40.49 0.50 3.49
C LEU A 99 38.98 0.46 3.67
N VAL A 100 38.40 1.48 4.31
CA VAL A 100 36.94 1.67 4.40
C VAL A 100 36.43 2.04 3.01
N CYS A 101 35.48 1.27 2.48
CA CYS A 101 34.94 1.41 1.12
C CYS A 101 33.41 1.66 1.08
N LEU A 102 32.74 1.56 2.23
CA LEU A 102 31.40 2.08 2.46
C LEU A 102 31.33 2.55 3.92
N ARG A 103 30.74 3.74 4.13
CA ARG A 103 30.43 4.25 5.48
C ARG A 103 28.98 4.70 5.53
N ALA A 104 28.31 4.39 6.64
CA ALA A 104 26.93 4.75 6.89
C ALA A 104 26.76 5.14 8.37
N ASP A 105 26.44 6.38 8.64
CA ASP A 105 26.01 6.85 9.96
C ASP A 105 24.48 6.99 9.88
N LEU A 106 23.69 6.24 10.68
CA LEU A 106 22.22 6.27 10.62
C LEU A 106 21.55 5.71 11.89
N ALA A 107 20.34 6.19 12.19
CA ALA A 107 19.43 5.54 13.13
C ALA A 107 18.36 4.75 12.37
N LEU A 108 18.04 3.55 12.86
CA LEU A 108 17.15 2.60 12.18
C LEU A 108 16.11 1.98 13.14
N ARG A 109 14.85 2.02 12.73
CA ARG A 109 13.73 1.30 13.36
C ARG A 109 13.01 0.46 12.30
N LEU A 110 12.72 -0.79 12.64
CA LEU A 110 11.96 -1.73 11.81
C LEU A 110 10.49 -1.69 12.23
N TYR A 111 9.60 -1.75 11.24
CA TYR A 111 8.16 -1.90 11.45
C TYR A 111 7.68 -3.15 10.74
N VAL A 112 6.94 -4.00 11.45
CA VAL A 112 6.47 -5.30 10.95
C VAL A 112 4.97 -5.46 11.20
N ASN A 113 4.19 -5.70 10.15
CA ASN A 113 2.78 -6.08 10.31
C ASN A 113 2.75 -7.59 10.61
N TYR A 114 2.43 -7.94 11.85
CA TYR A 114 2.36 -9.32 12.32
C TYR A 114 0.92 -9.69 12.70
N LYS A 115 0.60 -10.99 12.76
CA LYS A 115 -0.70 -11.47 13.23
C LYS A 115 -0.59 -12.00 14.64
N ASP A 116 -1.46 -11.55 15.53
CA ASP A 116 -1.55 -12.10 16.89
C ASP A 116 -2.20 -13.50 16.91
N ASN A 117 -2.16 -14.18 18.06
CA ASN A 117 -2.79 -15.48 18.26
C ASN A 117 -4.31 -15.50 17.98
N ALA A 118 -4.99 -14.35 17.93
CA ALA A 118 -6.41 -14.23 17.58
C ALA A 118 -6.62 -13.92 16.08
N GLY A 119 -5.54 -13.73 15.31
CA GLY A 119 -5.55 -13.46 13.88
C GLY A 119 -5.59 -11.97 13.51
N ASN A 120 -5.59 -11.06 14.49
CA ASN A 120 -5.62 -9.62 14.25
C ASN A 120 -4.25 -9.14 13.76
N ILE A 121 -4.23 -8.21 12.80
CA ILE A 121 -2.99 -7.59 12.35
C ILE A 121 -2.60 -6.49 13.33
N LYS A 122 -1.38 -6.56 13.87
CA LYS A 122 -0.76 -5.57 14.75
C LYS A 122 0.56 -5.07 14.15
N VAL A 123 0.96 -3.86 14.50
CA VAL A 123 2.23 -3.26 14.05
C VAL A 123 3.28 -3.43 15.16
N GLY A 124 4.26 -4.29 14.90
CA GLY A 124 5.46 -4.43 15.71
C GLY A 124 6.49 -3.36 15.37
N GLN A 125 7.15 -2.78 16.38
CA GLN A 125 8.21 -1.79 16.21
C GLN A 125 9.47 -2.26 16.93
N ILE A 126 10.62 -2.23 16.25
CA ILE A 126 11.91 -2.65 16.80
C ILE A 126 12.96 -1.60 16.47
N ASN A 127 13.54 -0.96 17.48
CA ASN A 127 14.75 -0.16 17.27
C ASN A 127 15.94 -1.11 17.05
N VAL A 128 16.77 -0.82 16.04
CA VAL A 128 18.06 -1.50 15.87
C VAL A 128 19.06 -0.80 16.80
N ASP A 129 19.55 -1.52 17.82
CA ASP A 129 20.53 -0.96 18.76
C ASP A 129 21.91 -0.91 18.10
N PRO A 130 22.51 0.29 17.90
CA PRO A 130 23.82 0.40 17.26
C PRO A 130 24.94 -0.29 18.05
N ASN A 131 24.80 -0.51 19.36
CA ASN A 131 25.80 -1.19 20.19
C ASN A 131 25.82 -2.72 20.00
N ASP A 132 24.69 -3.29 19.59
CA ASP A 132 24.54 -4.72 19.27
C ASP A 132 24.63 -5.01 17.75
N THR A 133 24.70 -3.95 16.94
CA THR A 133 24.71 -4.07 15.47
C THR A 133 26.12 -4.13 14.91
N ARG A 134 26.39 -5.13 14.06
CA ARG A 134 27.66 -5.32 13.34
C ARG A 134 27.47 -5.07 11.86
N ALA A 135 28.24 -4.13 11.33
CA ALA A 135 28.36 -3.90 9.89
C ALA A 135 29.25 -4.97 9.23
N SER A 136 28.84 -5.43 8.06
CA SER A 136 29.58 -6.35 7.20
C SER A 136 29.22 -6.10 5.74
N GLY A 137 29.94 -6.68 4.78
CA GLY A 137 29.68 -6.53 3.35
C GLY A 137 30.95 -6.46 2.51
N ASN A 138 30.82 -5.94 1.30
CA ASN A 138 31.89 -5.80 0.32
C ASN A 138 31.60 -4.65 -0.64
N CYS A 139 32.63 -4.13 -1.30
CA CYS A 139 32.50 -3.05 -2.28
C CYS A 139 33.10 -3.48 -3.62
N GLY A 140 32.50 -3.06 -4.72
CA GLY A 140 33.02 -3.17 -6.07
C GLY A 140 32.98 -1.80 -6.75
N ASP A 141 33.41 -1.70 -8.00
CA ASP A 141 33.43 -0.41 -8.69
C ASP A 141 32.01 0.13 -8.99
N THR A 142 31.04 -0.78 -9.16
CA THR A 142 29.65 -0.49 -9.57
C THR A 142 28.58 -1.01 -8.60
N GLU A 143 28.92 -1.91 -7.67
CA GLU A 143 28.00 -2.46 -6.67
C GLU A 143 28.68 -2.56 -5.30
N SER A 144 28.02 -2.16 -4.21
CA SER A 144 28.50 -2.29 -2.83
C SER A 144 27.39 -2.76 -1.91
N LEU A 145 27.73 -3.58 -0.91
CA LEU A 145 26.76 -4.17 0.02
C LEU A 145 27.05 -3.71 1.45
N LEU A 146 26.02 -3.26 2.16
CA LEU A 146 26.02 -3.03 3.60
C LEU A 146 25.04 -4.01 4.26
N ASN A 147 25.55 -4.89 5.10
CA ASN A 147 24.77 -5.81 5.90
C ASN A 147 24.92 -5.46 7.39
N LEU A 148 23.82 -5.00 8.00
CA LEU A 148 23.71 -4.69 9.42
C LEU A 148 23.09 -5.89 10.15
N THR A 149 23.91 -6.64 10.87
CA THR A 149 23.48 -7.83 11.64
C THR A 149 23.36 -7.49 13.13
N PHE A 150 22.26 -7.85 13.77
CA PHE A 150 21.93 -7.59 15.18
C PHE A 150 21.31 -8.86 15.81
N SER A 151 21.11 -8.91 17.14
CA SER A 151 20.66 -10.11 17.87
C SER A 151 19.39 -10.79 17.32
N HIS A 152 18.52 -10.03 16.66
CA HIS A 152 17.25 -10.52 16.11
C HIS A 152 17.26 -10.77 14.60
N GLY A 153 18.35 -10.50 13.88
CA GLY A 153 18.32 -10.62 12.42
C GLY A 153 19.37 -9.80 11.69
N PHE A 154 19.07 -9.46 10.44
CA PHE A 154 19.89 -8.56 9.64
C PHE A 154 19.05 -7.68 8.70
N VAL A 155 19.62 -6.55 8.29
CA VAL A 155 19.18 -5.73 7.16
C VAL A 155 20.36 -5.56 6.20
N LEU A 156 20.20 -6.09 4.99
CA LEU A 156 21.13 -5.98 3.87
C LEU A 156 20.60 -4.92 2.90
N ALA A 157 21.42 -3.91 2.60
CA ALA A 157 21.20 -2.96 1.52
C ALA A 157 22.29 -3.14 0.45
N VAL A 158 21.88 -3.30 -0.81
CA VAL A 158 22.76 -3.25 -1.98
C VAL A 158 22.71 -1.85 -2.54
N PHE A 159 23.86 -1.29 -2.91
CA PHE A 159 24.00 -0.01 -3.59
C PHE A 159 24.62 -0.24 -4.95
N THR A 160 24.15 0.44 -5.98
CA THR A 160 24.80 0.47 -7.29
C THR A 160 25.17 1.89 -7.70
N LYS A 161 26.14 2.01 -8.61
CA LYS A 161 26.72 3.28 -9.06
C LYS A 161 26.92 3.26 -10.57
N ASP A 162 26.50 4.32 -11.23
CA ASP A 162 26.79 4.56 -12.65
C ASP A 162 27.91 5.63 -12.80
N LYS A 163 27.88 6.44 -13.86
CA LYS A 163 28.85 7.53 -14.07
C LYS A 163 28.53 8.82 -13.33
N ASN A 164 27.27 9.01 -12.96
CA ASN A 164 26.72 10.24 -12.41
C ASN A 164 26.35 10.08 -10.94
N GLU A 165 25.68 8.98 -10.59
CA GLU A 165 24.89 8.83 -9.36
C GLU A 165 25.10 7.45 -8.70
N PHE A 166 24.69 7.35 -7.43
CA PHE A 166 24.51 6.06 -6.76
C PHE A 166 23.12 5.94 -6.13
N SER A 167 22.61 4.70 -6.14
CA SER A 167 21.25 4.34 -5.72
C SER A 167 21.29 3.14 -4.79
N VAL A 168 20.26 2.96 -3.95
CA VAL A 168 20.01 1.69 -3.26
C VAL A 168 19.21 0.75 -4.16
N THR A 169 19.88 -0.34 -4.53
CA THR A 169 19.58 -1.47 -5.43
C THR A 169 18.48 -2.44 -4.99
N GLU A 170 18.55 -2.81 -3.71
CA GLU A 170 17.87 -3.96 -3.13
C GLU A 170 17.96 -3.86 -1.61
N ILE A 171 16.88 -4.23 -0.91
CA ILE A 171 16.82 -4.29 0.54
C ILE A 171 16.25 -5.65 0.93
N ASN A 172 17.09 -6.46 1.55
CA ASN A 172 16.73 -7.76 2.10
C ASN A 172 16.84 -7.71 3.62
N ALA A 173 15.87 -8.26 4.32
CA ALA A 173 15.94 -8.37 5.78
C ALA A 173 15.34 -9.70 6.25
N THR A 174 15.98 -10.31 7.23
CA THR A 174 15.40 -11.43 7.98
C THR A 174 15.39 -11.04 9.44
N LEU A 175 14.21 -11.09 10.06
CA LEU A 175 13.99 -10.80 11.47
C LEU A 175 13.36 -12.03 12.15
N LYS A 176 14.04 -12.56 13.16
CA LYS A 176 13.54 -13.60 14.06
C LYS A 176 13.21 -13.01 15.42
N TYR A 177 11.93 -12.74 15.64
CA TYR A 177 11.46 -12.00 16.82
C TYR A 177 10.17 -12.60 17.38
N GLN A 178 9.87 -12.30 18.65
CA GLN A 178 8.60 -12.61 19.28
C GLN A 178 7.88 -11.31 19.61
N PHE A 179 6.83 -11.01 18.86
CA PHE A 179 5.96 -9.88 19.15
C PHE A 179 4.96 -10.22 20.26
N PRO A 180 4.33 -9.20 20.90
CA PRO A 180 3.26 -9.43 21.87
C PRO A 180 2.15 -10.30 21.28
N ASP A 181 1.68 -11.26 22.07
CA ASP A 181 0.65 -12.23 21.71
C ASP A 181 1.00 -13.16 20.52
N THR A 182 2.28 -13.40 20.23
CA THR A 182 2.73 -14.42 19.26
C THR A 182 3.74 -15.42 19.85
N LYS A 183 4.07 -16.46 19.06
CA LYS A 183 5.29 -17.25 19.21
C LYS A 183 6.44 -16.57 18.45
N VAL A 184 7.68 -16.98 18.72
CA VAL A 184 8.84 -16.59 17.89
C VAL A 184 8.55 -16.97 16.44
N GLU A 185 8.59 -15.98 15.55
CA GLU A 185 8.34 -16.11 14.11
C GLU A 185 9.53 -15.52 13.34
N GLU A 186 9.69 -15.93 12.07
CA GLU A 186 10.74 -15.44 11.18
C GLU A 186 10.11 -14.67 10.02
N TYR A 187 10.39 -13.38 9.97
CA TYR A 187 9.94 -12.45 8.94
C TYR A 187 11.10 -12.23 7.97
N SER A 188 11.10 -12.95 6.86
CA SER A 188 12.05 -12.75 5.76
C SER A 188 11.39 -11.93 4.65
N VAL A 189 12.04 -10.85 4.24
CA VAL A 189 11.60 -9.93 3.20
C VAL A 189 12.73 -9.63 2.22
N SER A 190 12.34 -9.45 0.97
CA SER A 190 13.16 -8.87 -0.09
C SER A 190 12.31 -7.83 -0.79
N SER A 191 12.88 -6.66 -1.07
CA SER A 191 12.22 -5.63 -1.87
C SER A 191 12.09 -6.00 -3.35
N GLY A 192 12.82 -7.02 -3.81
CA GLY A 192 13.18 -7.14 -5.21
C GLY A 192 14.04 -5.96 -5.69
N PRO A 193 14.22 -5.78 -7.02
CA PRO A 193 15.01 -4.68 -7.56
C PRO A 193 14.31 -3.34 -7.31
N VAL A 194 15.00 -2.47 -6.59
CA VAL A 194 14.58 -1.13 -6.18
C VAL A 194 15.61 -0.14 -6.72
N SER A 195 15.21 1.09 -7.03
CA SER A 195 16.19 2.16 -7.34
C SER A 195 15.76 3.47 -6.70
N TYR A 196 16.22 3.69 -5.46
CA TYR A 196 16.18 5.03 -4.87
C TYR A 196 17.52 5.70 -5.13
N THR A 197 17.58 6.64 -6.08
CA THR A 197 18.71 7.56 -6.27
C THR A 197 18.94 8.33 -4.97
N LEU A 198 20.18 8.29 -4.48
CA LEU A 198 20.55 8.97 -3.24
C LEU A 198 21.32 10.26 -3.53
N ALA A 199 22.46 10.17 -4.21
CA ALA A 199 23.31 11.32 -4.49
C ALA A 199 24.27 11.07 -5.67
N PRO A 200 24.92 12.13 -6.21
CA PRO A 200 25.99 11.99 -7.17
C PRO A 200 27.13 11.08 -6.69
N ALA A 201 27.72 10.31 -7.62
CA ALA A 201 28.70 9.24 -7.40
C ALA A 201 29.97 9.64 -6.60
N ASN A 202 30.28 10.93 -6.50
CA ASN A 202 31.45 11.48 -5.79
C ASN A 202 31.07 12.29 -4.53
N THR A 203 29.86 12.13 -4.01
CA THR A 203 29.34 12.85 -2.83
C THR A 203 28.86 11.88 -1.75
N SER A 204 28.72 12.35 -0.51
CA SER A 204 27.96 11.62 0.51
C SER A 204 26.50 12.08 0.50
N TYR A 205 25.56 11.15 0.62
CA TYR A 205 24.14 11.46 0.83
C TYR A 205 23.92 11.81 2.31
N ARG A 206 23.15 12.85 2.61
CA ARG A 206 22.69 13.16 3.98
C ARG A 206 21.20 13.45 4.03
N CYS A 207 20.52 12.91 5.03
CA CYS A 207 19.13 13.20 5.35
C CYS A 207 18.89 13.06 6.85
N ILE A 208 18.66 14.19 7.53
CA ILE A 208 18.40 14.25 8.96
C ILE A 208 16.94 13.88 9.25
N ALA A 209 16.02 14.33 8.39
CA ALA A 209 14.60 14.04 8.43
C ALA A 209 14.30 12.53 8.50
N LYS A 210 13.17 12.18 9.12
CA LYS A 210 12.69 10.80 9.18
C LYS A 210 12.20 10.37 7.80
N LEU A 211 12.78 9.29 7.29
CA LEU A 211 12.47 8.68 6.00
C LEU A 211 11.92 7.28 6.23
N ARG A 212 10.65 7.09 5.88
CA ARG A 212 9.96 5.81 5.98
C ARG A 212 9.95 5.09 4.64
N LEU A 213 10.58 3.92 4.61
CA LEU A 213 10.85 3.14 3.40
C LEU A 213 10.07 1.82 3.44
N PRO A 214 8.94 1.69 2.71
CA PRO A 214 8.23 0.43 2.60
C PRO A 214 9.05 -0.55 1.75
N VAL A 215 9.46 -1.65 2.37
CA VAL A 215 10.20 -2.76 1.70
C VAL A 215 9.20 -3.76 1.13
N THR A 216 8.14 -4.05 1.89
CA THR A 216 6.99 -4.87 1.48
C THR A 216 5.71 -4.37 2.14
N ALA A 217 4.56 -4.99 1.84
CA ALA A 217 3.28 -4.78 2.53
C ALA A 217 3.37 -4.78 4.05
N ASN A 218 4.21 -5.67 4.58
CA ASN A 218 4.25 -6.03 6.00
C ASN A 218 5.57 -5.63 6.66
N PHE A 219 6.45 -4.90 5.96
CA PHE A 219 7.75 -4.52 6.48
C PHE A 219 8.20 -3.17 5.94
N SER A 220 8.52 -2.25 6.84
CA SER A 220 9.04 -0.92 6.52
C SER A 220 10.24 -0.57 7.40
N LEU A 221 11.24 0.07 6.81
CA LEU A 221 12.33 0.71 7.54
C LEU A 221 11.91 2.14 7.87
N ASP A 222 12.28 2.63 9.05
CA ASP A 222 12.21 4.03 9.43
C ASP A 222 13.63 4.50 9.75
N LEU A 223 14.14 5.38 8.91
CA LEU A 223 15.52 5.87 8.88
C LEU A 223 15.56 7.33 9.33
N SER A 224 16.58 7.74 10.07
CA SER A 224 16.85 9.16 10.31
C SER A 224 18.32 9.41 10.58
N HIS A 225 18.74 10.68 10.54
CA HIS A 225 20.14 11.07 10.76
C HIS A 225 21.10 10.32 9.83
N VAL A 226 20.65 10.03 8.60
CA VAL A 226 21.41 9.27 7.61
C VAL A 226 22.53 10.17 7.07
N GLN A 227 23.77 9.73 7.16
CA GLN A 227 24.86 10.15 6.29
C GLN A 227 25.53 8.90 5.72
N LEU A 228 25.49 8.74 4.40
CA LEU A 228 25.84 7.49 3.72
C LEU A 228 26.69 7.77 2.49
N GLN A 229 27.75 6.99 2.33
CA GLN A 229 28.53 6.96 1.10
C GLN A 229 29.05 5.54 0.86
N PRO A 230 28.60 4.87 -0.21
CA PRO A 230 29.28 3.72 -0.77
C PRO A 230 30.39 4.16 -1.74
N PHE A 231 31.29 3.24 -2.09
CA PHE A 231 32.32 3.39 -3.11
C PHE A 231 33.48 4.35 -2.77
N ASN A 232 33.38 5.62 -3.17
CA ASN A 232 34.53 6.50 -3.39
C ASN A 232 34.95 7.24 -2.10
N LEU A 233 35.32 6.53 -1.03
CA LEU A 233 35.82 7.16 0.21
C LEU A 233 37.32 7.41 0.17
N GLU A 234 37.71 8.68 0.34
CA GLU A 234 39.11 9.04 0.61
C GLU A 234 39.39 8.89 2.11
N ASN A 235 40.38 8.06 2.46
CA ASN A 235 40.81 7.79 3.84
C ASN A 235 39.67 7.38 4.81
N GLY A 236 38.57 6.80 4.32
CA GLY A 236 37.40 6.44 5.14
C GLY A 236 36.57 7.63 5.64
N THR A 237 36.76 8.81 5.04
CA THR A 237 36.00 10.03 5.33
C THR A 237 34.93 10.26 4.26
N PHE A 238 33.85 10.93 4.65
CA PHE A 238 32.80 11.33 3.71
C PHE A 238 33.29 12.45 2.78
N SER A 239 33.04 12.28 1.49
CA SER A 239 33.14 13.32 0.46
C SER A 239 32.08 14.42 0.66
N PRO A 240 32.14 15.55 -0.08
CA PRO A 240 31.17 16.64 0.04
C PRO A 240 29.71 16.17 0.04
N VAL A 241 28.87 16.84 0.83
CA VAL A 241 27.53 16.34 1.15
C VAL A 241 26.49 16.82 0.13
N THR A 242 25.62 15.90 -0.28
CA THR A 242 24.36 16.15 -0.98
C THR A 242 23.21 15.92 0.00
N ASP A 243 22.55 17.01 0.41
CA ASP A 243 21.40 16.96 1.32
C ASP A 243 20.11 16.56 0.60
N CYS A 244 19.29 15.72 1.24
CA CYS A 244 17.97 15.33 0.76
C CYS A 244 17.00 16.53 0.70
N THR A 245 15.93 16.40 -0.09
CA THR A 245 14.94 17.48 -0.25
C THR A 245 14.12 17.72 1.03
N GLN A 246 13.95 16.68 1.85
CA GLN A 246 13.15 16.67 3.07
C GLN A 246 13.73 17.61 4.15
N ASP A 247 15.06 17.71 4.25
CA ASP A 247 15.76 18.58 5.20
C ASP A 247 15.58 20.08 4.93
N LYS A 248 15.12 20.47 3.72
CA LYS A 248 14.88 21.89 3.36
C LYS A 248 13.61 22.49 3.96
N THR A 249 12.93 21.77 4.85
CA THR A 249 11.73 22.23 5.55
C THR A 249 12.12 23.01 6.82
N THR A 250 12.27 24.33 6.71
CA THR A 250 12.54 25.24 7.86
C THR A 250 11.50 26.38 7.92
N PRO A 251 11.38 27.06 9.08
CA PRO A 251 10.32 26.87 10.05
C PRO A 251 9.00 27.59 9.70
N ILE A 252 7.91 27.12 10.31
CA ILE A 252 6.58 27.74 10.26
C ILE A 252 6.64 29.21 10.71
N PRO A 253 6.18 30.19 9.91
CA PRO A 253 5.94 31.54 10.41
C PRO A 253 4.75 31.52 11.37
N THR A 254 4.99 31.92 12.62
CA THR A 254 3.98 31.91 13.69
C THR A 254 2.88 32.94 13.40
N THR A 255 1.72 32.50 12.90
CA THR A 255 0.56 33.37 12.73
C THR A 255 -0.24 33.50 14.03
N THR A 256 -0.32 34.73 14.51
CA THR A 256 -1.00 35.20 15.73
C THR A 256 -2.46 34.74 15.84
N HIS A 257 -2.88 34.36 17.06
CA HIS A 257 -4.28 34.03 17.37
C HIS A 257 -5.25 35.20 17.14
N SER A 258 -6.40 34.92 16.53
CA SER A 258 -7.62 35.75 16.58
C SER A 258 -8.87 34.90 16.27
N PRO A 259 -10.08 35.37 16.61
CA PRO A 259 -10.92 34.58 17.51
C PRO A 259 -11.94 33.66 16.83
N THR A 260 -12.44 32.72 17.64
CA THR A 260 -13.52 31.79 17.35
C THR A 260 -14.80 32.49 16.86
N THR A 261 -15.28 32.12 15.67
CA THR A 261 -16.66 32.35 15.24
C THR A 261 -17.36 31.02 14.97
N THR A 262 -18.32 30.67 15.83
CA THR A 262 -19.19 29.51 15.69
C THR A 262 -20.14 29.69 14.50
N HIS A 263 -20.07 28.81 13.51
CA HIS A 263 -21.12 28.69 12.48
C HIS A 263 -21.55 27.23 12.29
N SER A 264 -22.87 27.05 12.25
CA SER A 264 -23.57 25.77 12.02
C SER A 264 -23.43 25.33 10.55
N PRO A 265 -23.61 24.04 10.21
CA PRO A 265 -23.21 23.51 8.91
C PRO A 265 -24.24 23.79 7.81
N SER A 266 -23.81 24.40 6.72
CA SER A 266 -24.57 24.42 5.47
C SER A 266 -23.68 24.54 4.22
N THR A 267 -23.67 23.45 3.44
CA THR A 267 -23.52 23.38 1.97
C THR A 267 -22.22 23.83 1.27
N SER A 268 -21.90 23.11 0.18
CA SER A 268 -20.99 23.47 -0.91
C SER A 268 -19.49 23.53 -0.57
N SER A 269 -18.84 22.37 -0.52
CA SER A 269 -17.37 22.29 -0.63
C SER A 269 -16.87 22.96 -1.91
N PRO A 270 -15.74 23.71 -1.89
CA PRO A 270 -15.02 24.09 -3.10
C PRO A 270 -14.66 22.84 -3.93
N PRO A 271 -14.48 22.98 -5.26
CA PRO A 271 -14.02 21.88 -6.09
C PRO A 271 -12.61 21.48 -5.64
N PHE A 272 -12.52 20.29 -5.04
CA PHE A 272 -11.26 19.72 -4.59
C PHE A 272 -10.42 19.34 -5.81
N LEU A 273 -9.23 19.92 -5.94
CA LEU A 273 -8.38 19.73 -7.12
C LEU A 273 -7.56 18.44 -6.99
N PRO A 274 -7.63 17.50 -7.96
CA PRO A 274 -6.80 16.31 -7.94
C PRO A 274 -5.32 16.70 -8.03
N GLY A 275 -4.49 16.06 -7.20
CA GLY A 275 -3.04 16.18 -7.25
C GLY A 275 -2.47 15.43 -8.46
N LYS A 276 -1.39 15.97 -9.03
CA LYS A 276 -0.66 15.36 -10.14
C LYS A 276 0.68 14.85 -9.64
N TYR A 277 0.93 13.57 -9.85
CA TYR A 277 2.04 12.82 -9.30
C TYR A 277 2.67 11.96 -10.39
N ASN A 278 4.00 11.84 -10.38
CA ASN A 278 4.72 10.94 -11.25
C ASN A 278 5.81 10.20 -10.48
N VAL A 279 6.26 9.09 -11.07
CA VAL A 279 7.51 8.41 -10.74
C VAL A 279 8.32 8.41 -12.03
N SER A 280 9.60 8.77 -11.93
CA SER A 280 10.50 8.85 -13.09
C SER A 280 11.72 7.96 -12.89
N GLU A 281 12.08 7.22 -13.93
CA GLU A 281 13.28 6.38 -14.01
C GLU A 281 14.10 6.84 -15.23
N GLU A 282 15.42 6.90 -15.09
CA GLU A 282 16.34 7.38 -16.16
C GLU A 282 15.99 8.77 -16.75
N GLY A 283 15.26 9.60 -16.00
CA GLY A 283 14.80 10.93 -16.43
C GLY A 283 13.47 10.94 -17.19
N HIS A 284 12.80 9.80 -17.36
CA HIS A 284 11.49 9.66 -18.00
C HIS A 284 10.42 9.17 -17.04
N ALA A 285 9.19 9.68 -17.15
CA ALA A 285 8.09 9.24 -16.31
C ALA A 285 7.66 7.82 -16.67
N CYS A 286 7.70 6.92 -15.70
CA CYS A 286 7.36 5.51 -15.85
C CYS A 286 5.96 5.18 -15.30
N LEU A 287 5.50 5.98 -14.33
CA LEU A 287 4.15 5.94 -13.75
C LEU A 287 3.61 7.38 -13.62
N LEU A 288 2.34 7.55 -13.97
CA LEU A 288 1.61 8.82 -13.86
C LEU A 288 0.30 8.62 -13.09
N VAL A 289 -0.04 9.56 -12.20
CA VAL A 289 -1.29 9.60 -11.43
C VAL A 289 -1.79 11.05 -11.30
N ASP A 290 -3.01 11.30 -11.77
CA ASP A 290 -3.83 12.44 -11.35
C ASP A 290 -4.90 11.87 -10.38
N VAL A 291 -5.02 12.38 -9.15
CA VAL A 291 -5.96 11.82 -8.15
C VAL A 291 -6.34 12.79 -7.03
N ALA A 292 -7.60 12.73 -6.59
CA ALA A 292 -8.06 13.27 -5.31
C ALA A 292 -8.15 12.15 -4.26
N LEU A 293 -7.53 12.35 -3.09
CA LEU A 293 -7.51 11.37 -1.99
C LEU A 293 -7.98 11.99 -0.67
N GLU A 294 -8.94 11.33 -0.03
CA GLU A 294 -9.35 11.56 1.35
C GLU A 294 -9.16 10.26 2.14
N VAL A 295 -8.71 10.35 3.39
CA VAL A 295 -8.60 9.21 4.31
C VAL A 295 -9.53 9.49 5.48
N GLN A 296 -10.63 8.74 5.56
CA GLN A 296 -11.48 8.72 6.73
C GLN A 296 -10.89 7.72 7.74
N VAL A 297 -10.76 8.12 9.00
CA VAL A 297 -10.33 7.27 10.11
C VAL A 297 -11.33 7.31 11.26
N GLU A 298 -11.44 6.22 12.01
CA GLU A 298 -12.27 6.11 13.21
C GLU A 298 -11.39 5.95 14.45
N ASP A 299 -11.51 6.87 15.42
CA ASP A 299 -10.71 6.85 16.64
C ASP A 299 -11.24 5.86 17.71
N SER A 300 -10.52 5.74 18.84
CA SER A 300 -10.89 4.84 19.93
C SER A 300 -12.19 5.20 20.67
N GLN A 301 -12.85 6.30 20.30
CA GLN A 301 -14.17 6.72 20.81
C GLN A 301 -15.25 6.57 19.73
N ASN A 302 -14.96 5.85 18.65
CA ASN A 302 -15.79 5.68 17.45
C ASN A 302 -16.15 7.02 16.77
N LYS A 303 -15.28 8.04 16.92
CA LYS A 303 -15.44 9.34 16.27
C LYS A 303 -14.66 9.36 14.98
N THR A 304 -15.37 9.76 13.92
CA THR A 304 -14.81 9.85 12.57
C THR A 304 -14.02 11.14 12.37
N HIS A 305 -12.80 11.03 11.84
CA HIS A 305 -11.98 12.14 11.38
C HIS A 305 -11.67 11.96 9.90
N ILE A 306 -11.58 13.05 9.14
CA ILE A 306 -11.27 13.02 7.70
C ILE A 306 -9.98 13.80 7.49
N PHE A 307 -8.95 13.09 7.02
CA PHE A 307 -7.73 13.67 6.51
C PHE A 307 -7.82 13.84 4.99
N VAL A 308 -7.26 14.92 4.47
CA VAL A 308 -7.35 15.29 3.06
C VAL A 308 -5.93 15.48 2.51
N VAL A 309 -5.54 14.64 1.56
CA VAL A 309 -4.17 14.62 1.01
C VAL A 309 -4.01 15.83 0.10
N HIS A 310 -3.23 16.83 0.56
CA HIS A 310 -3.12 18.11 -0.13
C HIS A 310 -1.97 18.11 -1.14
N PRO A 311 -2.20 18.31 -2.45
CA PRO A 311 -1.16 18.14 -3.48
C PRO A 311 0.10 18.98 -3.27
N SER A 312 -0.04 20.22 -2.78
CA SER A 312 1.11 21.09 -2.49
C SER A 312 1.94 20.70 -1.25
N ARG A 313 1.54 19.65 -0.52
CA ARG A 313 2.19 19.13 0.69
C ARG A 313 2.49 17.62 0.56
N THR A 314 2.43 17.08 -0.65
CA THR A 314 2.62 15.66 -0.93
C THR A 314 3.69 15.46 -1.99
N SER A 315 4.70 14.65 -1.68
CA SER A 315 5.76 14.24 -2.61
C SER A 315 5.52 12.82 -3.10
N ALA A 316 5.62 12.59 -4.41
CA ALA A 316 5.58 11.27 -5.02
C ALA A 316 6.98 10.63 -5.08
N SER A 317 7.02 9.32 -4.88
CA SER A 317 8.21 8.46 -5.00
C SER A 317 7.76 7.04 -5.42
N GLY A 318 8.67 6.16 -5.83
CA GLY A 318 8.30 4.82 -6.28
C GLY A 318 9.28 4.21 -7.27
N HIS A 319 8.84 3.17 -7.99
CA HIS A 319 9.59 2.51 -9.08
C HIS A 319 8.63 1.77 -10.04
N CYS A 320 9.11 1.42 -11.23
CA CYS A 320 8.32 0.82 -12.32
C CYS A 320 9.01 -0.40 -12.95
N GLN A 321 8.78 -1.59 -12.39
CA GLN A 321 9.31 -2.84 -12.94
C GLN A 321 8.45 -3.35 -14.12
N SER A 322 8.89 -4.46 -14.74
CA SER A 322 8.19 -5.10 -15.86
C SER A 322 6.84 -5.72 -15.48
N THR A 323 6.65 -6.10 -14.22
CA THR A 323 5.44 -6.79 -13.70
C THR A 323 4.77 -6.08 -12.52
N THR A 324 5.48 -5.19 -11.83
CA THR A 324 5.01 -4.46 -10.64
C THR A 324 5.38 -2.98 -10.75
N SER A 325 4.58 -2.09 -10.16
CA SER A 325 4.95 -0.67 -10.05
C SER A 325 4.45 -0.12 -8.73
N LEU A 326 5.30 0.65 -8.06
CA LEU A 326 5.03 1.24 -6.75
C LEU A 326 4.86 2.75 -6.93
N LEU A 327 3.80 3.31 -6.37
CA LEU A 327 3.67 4.73 -6.09
C LEU A 327 3.56 4.91 -4.57
N ASN A 328 4.38 5.78 -4.00
CA ASN A 328 4.34 6.17 -2.61
C ASN A 328 4.17 7.70 -2.53
N LEU A 329 3.05 8.13 -1.93
CA LEU A 329 2.70 9.53 -1.69
C LEU A 329 2.99 9.86 -0.22
N THR A 330 4.04 10.65 0.01
CA THR A 330 4.51 11.02 1.35
C THR A 330 4.12 12.46 1.68
N PHE A 331 3.67 12.71 2.91
CA PHE A 331 3.27 14.01 3.45
C PHE A 331 3.68 14.10 4.93
N ALA A 332 3.50 15.27 5.57
CA ALA A 332 4.01 15.49 6.94
C ALA A 332 3.35 14.57 7.98
N GLU A 333 2.08 14.22 7.74
CA GLU A 333 1.26 13.34 8.57
C GLU A 333 1.51 11.84 8.30
N GLY A 334 2.28 11.45 7.28
CA GLY A 334 2.54 10.03 6.96
C GLY A 334 2.68 9.71 5.47
N PHE A 335 2.20 8.53 5.04
CA PHE A 335 2.26 8.11 3.64
C PHE A 335 1.07 7.23 3.20
N ILE A 336 0.85 7.19 1.88
CA ILE A 336 -0.04 6.24 1.20
C ILE A 336 0.73 5.60 0.05
N ALA A 337 0.90 4.28 0.09
CA ALA A 337 1.56 3.49 -0.94
C ALA A 337 0.55 2.63 -1.73
N PHE A 338 0.74 2.58 -3.04
CA PHE A 338 -0.07 1.85 -4.02
C PHE A 338 0.84 0.93 -4.84
N THR A 339 0.61 -0.38 -4.78
CA THR A 339 1.32 -1.38 -5.60
C THR A 339 0.42 -1.88 -6.71
N PHE A 340 0.81 -1.59 -7.95
CA PHE A 340 0.16 -2.10 -9.15
C PHE A 340 0.87 -3.35 -9.63
N THR A 341 0.12 -4.31 -10.17
CA THR A 341 0.67 -5.49 -10.85
C THR A 341 0.09 -5.62 -12.25
N THR A 342 0.78 -6.34 -13.13
CA THR A 342 0.29 -6.69 -14.47
C THR A 342 0.29 -8.19 -14.72
N SER A 343 -0.82 -8.68 -15.27
CA SER A 343 -1.02 -10.06 -15.70
C SER A 343 -1.88 -10.09 -16.97
N ASN A 344 -1.61 -11.02 -17.90
CA ASN A 344 -2.40 -11.20 -19.13
C ASN A 344 -2.64 -9.92 -19.95
N LYS A 345 -1.63 -9.03 -20.03
CA LYS A 345 -1.67 -7.72 -20.69
C LYS A 345 -2.63 -6.69 -20.08
N ARG A 346 -3.09 -6.89 -18.85
CA ARG A 346 -3.84 -5.91 -18.06
C ARG A 346 -3.12 -5.61 -16.75
N PHE A 347 -3.21 -4.37 -16.29
CA PHE A 347 -2.79 -4.00 -14.95
C PHE A 347 -3.99 -3.81 -14.03
N HIS A 348 -3.72 -3.85 -12.72
CA HIS A 348 -4.63 -3.44 -11.66
C HIS A 348 -3.82 -2.97 -10.44
N LEU A 349 -4.46 -2.23 -9.55
CA LEU A 349 -3.98 -2.00 -8.20
C LEU A 349 -4.23 -3.27 -7.37
N ASP A 350 -3.15 -3.89 -6.91
CA ASP A 350 -3.13 -5.13 -6.11
C ASP A 350 -3.03 -4.84 -4.61
N GLN A 351 -2.34 -3.78 -4.22
CA GLN A 351 -2.09 -3.48 -2.82
C GLN A 351 -2.16 -2.00 -2.48
N ILE A 352 -2.69 -1.69 -1.29
CA ILE A 352 -2.64 -0.37 -0.65
C ILE A 352 -2.00 -0.53 0.73
N SER A 353 -1.15 0.42 1.13
CA SER A 353 -0.64 0.56 2.50
C SER A 353 -0.74 2.03 2.94
N ILE A 354 -1.19 2.27 4.17
CA ILE A 354 -1.37 3.59 4.76
C ILE A 354 -0.73 3.60 6.15
N ASP A 355 0.02 4.65 6.43
CA ASP A 355 0.52 5.02 7.76
C ASP A 355 0.22 6.51 7.93
N LEU A 356 -0.66 6.85 8.88
CA LEU A 356 -1.20 8.21 9.02
C LEU A 356 -1.26 8.60 10.49
N LYS A 357 -0.57 9.67 10.85
CA LYS A 357 -0.53 10.25 12.19
C LYS A 357 -1.31 11.56 12.24
N LEU A 358 -2.48 11.55 12.88
CA LEU A 358 -3.34 12.72 13.06
C LEU A 358 -3.33 13.19 14.51
N HIS A 359 -2.96 14.45 14.75
CA HIS A 359 -3.08 15.03 16.08
C HIS A 359 -4.55 15.26 16.45
N ILE A 360 -5.14 14.29 17.16
CA ILE A 360 -6.50 14.33 17.66
C ILE A 360 -6.48 14.75 19.14
N PRO A 361 -7.08 15.91 19.51
CA PRO A 361 -7.24 16.29 20.91
C PRO A 361 -7.99 15.21 21.69
N ASP A 362 -7.53 14.96 22.92
CA ASP A 362 -8.11 13.99 23.87
C ASP A 362 -8.08 12.50 23.44
N ALA A 363 -7.37 12.14 22.36
CA ALA A 363 -7.16 10.75 21.96
C ALA A 363 -5.80 10.20 22.44
N PRO A 364 -5.74 8.99 23.04
CA PRO A 364 -4.49 8.36 23.46
C PRO A 364 -3.72 7.67 22.33
N ASN A 365 -4.36 7.47 21.17
CA ASN A 365 -3.77 6.84 20.00
C ASN A 365 -4.03 7.73 18.78
N ASP A 366 -2.96 8.27 18.23
CA ASP A 366 -2.97 9.31 17.17
C ASP A 366 -2.49 8.78 15.81
N THR A 367 -2.19 7.49 15.73
CA THR A 367 -1.53 6.83 14.59
C THR A 367 -2.40 5.69 14.05
N PHE A 368 -2.74 5.78 12.77
CA PHE A 368 -3.59 4.85 12.03
C PHE A 368 -2.75 4.16 10.95
N VAL A 369 -2.60 2.84 11.05
CA VAL A 369 -1.82 2.03 10.10
C VAL A 369 -2.69 0.90 9.57
N GLY A 370 -2.64 0.67 8.26
CA GLY A 370 -3.38 -0.43 7.64
C GLY A 370 -2.87 -0.77 6.25
N SER A 371 -2.99 -2.04 5.87
CA SER A 371 -2.63 -2.52 4.53
C SER A 371 -3.67 -3.51 4.02
N LYS A 372 -3.88 -3.54 2.70
CA LYS A 372 -4.82 -4.44 2.03
C LYS A 372 -4.23 -4.88 0.69
N GLY A 373 -4.17 -6.19 0.45
CA GLY A 373 -3.62 -6.80 -0.77
C GLY A 373 -4.63 -7.74 -1.46
N ASN A 374 -4.23 -8.36 -2.57
CA ASN A 374 -5.09 -9.14 -3.47
C ASN A 374 -6.28 -8.31 -4.01
N LEU A 375 -6.06 -7.01 -4.20
CA LEU A 375 -7.02 -6.11 -4.80
C LEU A 375 -7.07 -6.32 -6.31
N THR A 376 -8.16 -5.92 -6.94
CA THR A 376 -8.31 -5.92 -8.42
C THR A 376 -8.87 -4.59 -8.89
N LEU A 377 -8.40 -3.51 -8.25
CA LEU A 377 -8.94 -2.17 -8.43
C LEU A 377 -8.30 -1.47 -9.62
N PHE A 378 -9.02 -0.48 -10.15
CA PHE A 378 -8.57 0.38 -11.25
C PHE A 378 -8.00 -0.37 -12.47
N PRO A 379 -8.65 -1.46 -12.96
CA PRO A 379 -8.05 -2.31 -13.97
C PRO A 379 -8.13 -1.69 -15.36
N ALA A 380 -7.03 -1.75 -16.13
CA ALA A 380 -7.03 -1.38 -17.55
C ALA A 380 -5.98 -2.17 -18.36
N ASN A 381 -6.04 -2.07 -19.69
CA ASN A 381 -5.06 -2.66 -20.59
C ASN A 381 -3.66 -2.01 -20.44
N LEU A 382 -2.60 -2.82 -20.57
CA LEU A 382 -1.23 -2.32 -20.62
C LEU A 382 -1.05 -1.30 -21.76
N GLY A 383 -0.41 -0.17 -21.45
CA GLY A 383 -0.23 0.93 -22.40
C GLY A 383 -1.45 1.83 -22.59
N SER A 384 -2.54 1.61 -21.85
CA SER A 384 -3.65 2.55 -21.66
C SER A 384 -3.55 3.20 -20.27
N SER A 385 -4.27 4.29 -20.03
CA SER A 385 -4.54 4.78 -18.67
C SER A 385 -5.89 4.24 -18.18
N TYR A 386 -6.11 4.14 -16.87
CA TYR A 386 -7.43 3.99 -16.27
C TYR A 386 -7.96 5.37 -15.88
N MET A 387 -9.26 5.64 -16.05
CA MET A 387 -9.88 6.89 -15.62
C MET A 387 -11.23 6.65 -14.92
N CYS A 388 -11.45 7.32 -13.80
CA CYS A 388 -12.72 7.28 -13.06
C CYS A 388 -12.93 8.56 -12.26
N LYS A 389 -14.01 9.30 -12.55
CA LYS A 389 -14.37 10.53 -11.82
C LYS A 389 -15.20 10.22 -10.57
N ALA A 390 -16.09 9.23 -10.66
CA ALA A 390 -16.95 8.83 -9.55
C ALA A 390 -16.14 8.41 -8.32
N LYS A 391 -16.59 8.84 -7.14
CA LYS A 391 -15.96 8.51 -5.85
C LYS A 391 -15.96 6.99 -5.61
N GLN A 392 -14.82 6.47 -5.20
CA GLN A 392 -14.53 5.07 -4.91
C GLN A 392 -14.00 4.96 -3.48
N ASN A 393 -14.52 4.02 -2.69
CA ASN A 393 -14.23 3.90 -1.27
C ASN A 393 -13.68 2.49 -0.99
N GLU A 394 -12.58 2.40 -0.25
CA GLU A 394 -11.92 1.15 0.12
C GLU A 394 -11.61 1.10 1.62
N SER A 395 -12.26 0.19 2.33
CA SER A 395 -11.94 -0.11 3.74
C SER A 395 -10.59 -0.84 3.80
N ILE A 396 -9.69 -0.37 4.66
CA ILE A 396 -8.33 -0.88 4.86
C ILE A 396 -8.18 -1.18 6.36
N GLY A 397 -8.28 -2.46 6.73
CA GLY A 397 -8.50 -2.85 8.12
C GLY A 397 -9.85 -2.32 8.65
N ASP A 398 -9.94 -2.21 9.97
CA ASP A 398 -11.19 -1.91 10.67
C ASP A 398 -11.45 -0.41 10.90
N GLN A 399 -10.40 0.43 10.82
CA GLN A 399 -10.44 1.84 11.24
C GLN A 399 -10.19 2.84 10.10
N ILE A 400 -9.81 2.40 8.90
CA ILE A 400 -9.42 3.29 7.80
C ILE A 400 -10.31 3.05 6.57
N LEU A 401 -10.86 4.12 6.03
CA LEU A 401 -11.60 4.15 4.77
C LEU A 401 -10.90 5.13 3.81
N LEU A 402 -10.16 4.59 2.84
CA LEU A 402 -9.60 5.40 1.76
C LEU A 402 -10.70 5.76 0.77
N MET A 403 -10.76 7.02 0.38
CA MET A 403 -11.67 7.52 -0.64
C MET A 403 -10.88 8.17 -1.77
N VAL A 404 -11.20 7.76 -3.00
CA VAL A 404 -10.51 8.12 -4.23
C VAL A 404 -11.52 8.74 -5.19
N SER A 405 -11.23 9.90 -5.77
CA SER A 405 -12.02 10.50 -6.86
C SER A 405 -11.13 11.16 -7.90
N ASP A 406 -11.72 11.57 -9.02
CA ASP A 406 -11.04 12.31 -10.09
C ASP A 406 -9.74 11.64 -10.55
N LEU A 407 -9.79 10.31 -10.60
CA LEU A 407 -8.66 9.43 -10.80
C LEU A 407 -8.34 9.29 -12.29
N ARG A 408 -7.08 9.51 -12.66
CA ARG A 408 -6.49 8.98 -13.89
C ARG A 408 -5.11 8.43 -13.59
N LEU A 409 -4.87 7.16 -13.89
CA LEU A 409 -3.59 6.50 -13.59
C LEU A 409 -3.06 5.67 -14.75
N GLN A 410 -1.74 5.59 -14.87
CA GLN A 410 -1.04 4.71 -15.79
C GLN A 410 0.28 4.25 -15.13
N PRO A 411 0.33 3.03 -14.58
CA PRO A 411 1.48 2.56 -13.82
C PRO A 411 2.50 1.80 -14.68
N PHE A 412 2.16 1.50 -15.94
CA PHE A 412 3.01 0.77 -16.86
C PHE A 412 2.97 1.37 -18.26
N LYS A 413 4.09 1.26 -18.99
CA LYS A 413 4.20 1.63 -20.41
C LYS A 413 3.75 3.07 -20.71
N VAL A 414 4.09 4.01 -19.82
CA VAL A 414 4.05 5.45 -20.11
C VAL A 414 4.99 5.76 -21.28
N GLN A 415 4.62 6.71 -22.13
CA GLN A 415 5.39 7.15 -23.29
C GLN A 415 5.31 8.67 -23.40
N ASN A 416 6.44 9.31 -23.75
CA ASN A 416 6.53 10.78 -23.89
C ASN A 416 6.05 11.54 -22.65
N ASP A 417 6.28 10.98 -21.46
CA ASP A 417 5.89 11.52 -20.15
C ASP A 417 4.40 11.89 -20.02
N ALA A 418 3.53 11.23 -20.81
CA ALA A 418 2.12 11.53 -20.93
C ALA A 418 1.22 10.30 -20.80
N PHE A 419 -0.03 10.53 -20.36
CA PHE A 419 -1.06 9.50 -20.31
C PHE A 419 -1.51 9.08 -21.72
N SER A 420 -1.55 7.77 -21.94
CA SER A 420 -2.24 7.14 -23.08
C SER A 420 -3.76 7.31 -23.02
N THR A 421 -4.46 6.84 -24.05
CA THR A 421 -5.92 6.66 -24.10
C THR A 421 -6.45 6.04 -22.80
N ALA A 422 -7.56 6.57 -22.29
CA ALA A 422 -8.16 6.13 -21.03
C ALA A 422 -9.20 5.00 -21.25
N GLU A 423 -9.14 3.98 -20.40
CA GLU A 423 -10.21 3.01 -20.16
C GLU A 423 -11.07 3.56 -19.01
N GLU A 424 -12.31 3.96 -19.32
CA GLU A 424 -13.22 4.60 -18.36
C GLU A 424 -13.93 3.59 -17.44
N CYS A 425 -14.14 3.97 -16.18
CA CYS A 425 -14.83 3.11 -15.22
C CYS A 425 -16.34 3.02 -15.46
N THR A 426 -16.92 1.84 -15.19
CA THR A 426 -18.37 1.60 -15.34
C THR A 426 -19.25 2.50 -14.45
N ARG A 427 -18.70 3.05 -13.35
CA ARG A 427 -19.41 3.98 -12.46
C ARG A 427 -19.73 5.32 -13.15
N ASP A 428 -18.87 5.80 -14.03
CA ASP A 428 -19.09 7.05 -14.77
C ASP A 428 -20.17 6.87 -15.87
N VAL A 429 -20.28 5.66 -16.44
CA VAL A 429 -21.23 5.32 -17.52
C VAL A 429 -22.63 4.96 -17.00
N GLY A 430 -22.72 4.40 -15.79
CA GLY A 430 -23.95 3.79 -15.25
C GLY A 430 -25.17 4.73 -15.19
N GLY A 431 -24.96 6.03 -14.99
CA GLY A 431 -26.04 7.03 -14.94
C GLY A 431 -26.74 7.27 -16.28
N VAL A 432 -26.07 7.01 -17.41
CA VAL A 432 -26.58 7.28 -18.77
C VAL A 432 -27.12 6.00 -19.43
N LEU A 433 -26.58 4.84 -19.09
CA LEU A 433 -26.96 3.56 -19.71
C LEU A 433 -28.40 3.14 -19.39
N ILE A 434 -28.84 3.27 -18.13
CA ILE A 434 -30.16 2.81 -17.69
C ILE A 434 -31.31 3.56 -18.41
N PRO A 435 -31.32 4.91 -18.49
CA PRO A 435 -32.33 5.64 -19.26
C PRO A 435 -32.36 5.26 -20.75
N ILE A 436 -31.21 4.97 -21.37
CA ILE A 436 -31.14 4.59 -22.79
C ILE A 436 -31.77 3.20 -23.02
N ILE A 437 -31.50 2.22 -22.16
CA ILE A 437 -32.10 0.88 -22.27
C ILE A 437 -33.61 0.95 -22.04
N VAL A 438 -34.06 1.69 -21.02
CA VAL A 438 -35.51 1.86 -20.76
C VAL A 438 -36.19 2.59 -21.92
N GLY A 439 -35.56 3.64 -22.46
CA GLY A 439 -36.07 4.39 -23.61
C GLY A 439 -36.19 3.55 -24.89
N SER A 440 -35.19 2.71 -25.19
CA SER A 440 -35.21 1.87 -26.40
C SER A 440 -36.26 0.75 -26.32
N VAL A 441 -36.46 0.15 -25.14
CA VAL A 441 -37.52 -0.86 -24.91
C VAL A 441 -38.90 -0.23 -25.05
N LEU A 442 -39.13 0.93 -24.44
CA LEU A 442 -40.42 1.65 -24.54
C LEU A 442 -40.73 2.09 -25.97
N ALA A 443 -39.75 2.65 -26.69
CA ALA A 443 -39.91 3.02 -28.09
C ALA A 443 -40.23 1.81 -28.98
N SER A 444 -39.53 0.69 -28.78
CA SER A 444 -39.76 -0.56 -29.53
C SER A 444 -41.18 -1.09 -29.30
N LEU A 445 -41.66 -1.08 -28.05
CA LEU A 445 -43.02 -1.52 -27.70
C LEU A 445 -44.10 -0.65 -28.35
N ILE A 446 -43.91 0.69 -28.36
CA ILE A 446 -44.81 1.63 -29.05
C ILE A 446 -44.88 1.32 -30.56
N VAL A 447 -43.75 1.07 -31.22
CA VAL A 447 -43.71 0.72 -32.65
C VAL A 447 -44.47 -0.58 -32.93
N VAL A 448 -44.29 -1.62 -32.10
CA VAL A 448 -45.02 -2.90 -32.25
C VAL A 448 -46.53 -2.69 -32.12
N VAL A 449 -46.99 -1.90 -31.14
CA VAL A 449 -48.42 -1.59 -30.94
C VAL A 449 -48.98 -0.81 -32.13
N LEU A 450 -48.25 0.18 -32.66
CA LEU A 450 -48.67 0.95 -33.84
C LEU A 450 -48.78 0.06 -35.09
N VAL A 451 -47.83 -0.85 -35.34
CA VAL A 451 -47.88 -1.79 -36.47
C VAL A 451 -49.08 -2.74 -36.32
N ALA A 452 -49.31 -3.30 -35.12
CA ALA A 452 -50.46 -4.15 -34.86
C ALA A 452 -51.80 -3.41 -35.08
N TYR A 453 -51.91 -2.16 -34.59
CA TYR A 453 -53.07 -1.31 -34.80
C TYR A 453 -53.33 -1.01 -36.29
N LEU A 454 -52.29 -0.67 -37.07
CA LEU A 454 -52.42 -0.40 -38.50
C LEU A 454 -52.87 -1.65 -39.28
N ILE A 455 -52.35 -2.83 -38.94
CA ILE A 455 -52.79 -4.10 -39.55
C ILE A 455 -54.24 -4.42 -39.18
N GLY A 456 -54.62 -4.26 -37.91
CA GLY A 456 -55.99 -4.46 -37.43
C GLY A 456 -56.99 -3.52 -38.11
N ARG A 457 -56.68 -2.22 -38.14
CA ARG A 457 -57.48 -1.20 -38.83
C ARG A 457 -57.63 -1.51 -40.32
N ARG A 458 -56.56 -1.95 -40.99
CA ARG A 458 -56.60 -2.31 -42.42
C ARG A 458 -57.49 -3.53 -42.69
N LYS A 459 -57.54 -4.52 -41.78
CA LYS A 459 -58.46 -5.67 -41.90
C LYS A 459 -59.94 -5.30 -41.74
N ASN A 460 -60.26 -4.29 -40.92
CA ASN A 460 -61.64 -3.91 -40.65
C ASN A 460 -62.33 -3.15 -41.81
N HIS A 461 -61.64 -2.85 -42.92
CA HIS A 461 -62.22 -2.16 -44.08
C HIS A 461 -62.71 -3.09 -45.21
N THR A 462 -62.56 -4.41 -45.11
CA THR A 462 -63.03 -5.38 -46.11
C THR A 462 -64.20 -6.22 -45.59
N GLY A 463 -65.31 -5.56 -45.29
CA GLY A 463 -66.43 -6.16 -44.54
C GLY A 463 -67.83 -5.64 -44.88
N TYR A 464 -68.14 -5.40 -46.15
CA TYR A 464 -69.53 -5.37 -46.65
C TYR A 464 -69.56 -5.82 -48.12
N GLN A 465 -70.05 -7.04 -48.36
CA GLN A 465 -70.89 -7.29 -49.54
C GLN A 465 -72.33 -7.36 -49.04
N SER A 466 -73.21 -6.62 -49.70
CA SER A 466 -74.65 -6.77 -49.56
C SER A 466 -75.11 -8.08 -50.20
N ILE A 467 -76.11 -8.71 -49.60
CA ILE A 467 -77.00 -9.68 -50.25
C ILE A 467 -77.92 -8.90 -51.19
#